data_AF-A0A970YFK5-F1
#
_entry.id   AF-A0A970YFK5-F1
#
_cell.length_a   1.000
_cell.length_b   1.000
_cell.length_c   1.000
_cell.angle_alpha   90.00
_cell.angle_beta   90.00
_cell.angle_gamma   90.00
#
_symmetry.space_group_name_H-M   'P 1'
#
loop_
_entity.id
_entity.type
_entity.pdbx_description
1 polymer ?
#
loop_
_entity_poly.entity_id
_entity_poly.type
_entity_poly.pdbx_seq_one_letter_code
_entity_poly.pdbx_strand_id
1 'polypeptide(L)'
;MVLLPTVPREVLQGDPGEFQLAAAIGGLAHPTGYPLYLLIGWAWTKLGAVGSPAYAMNLLSALFAAATAGVTARLVLALAPQAPAWLALPAAAWSAAFLSFSPTYWS
;
A
#
# COMPACT_ATOMS: atom_id res chain seq x y z
N MET A 1 -2.76 4.00 -10.98
CA MET A 1 -1.69 2.98 -11.00
C MET A 1 -0.40 3.62 -10.52
N VAL A 2 0.06 3.26 -9.33
CA VAL A 2 1.36 3.68 -8.83
C VAL A 2 2.38 2.60 -9.18
N LEU A 3 3.24 2.89 -10.14
CA LEU A 3 4.48 2.17 -10.36
C LEU A 3 5.59 2.91 -9.59
N LEU A 4 6.73 2.25 -9.34
CA LEU A 4 7.89 2.89 -8.70
C LEU A 4 8.22 4.32 -9.22
N PRO A 5 8.20 4.62 -10.53
CA PRO A 5 8.44 5.98 -11.04
C PRO A 5 7.28 6.98 -10.80
N THR A 6 6.06 6.53 -10.52
CA THR A 6 4.89 7.40 -10.32
C THR A 6 4.51 7.59 -8.85
N VAL A 7 5.30 7.04 -7.92
CA VAL A 7 5.16 7.28 -6.48
C VAL A 7 5.47 8.77 -6.19
N PRO A 8 4.56 9.52 -5.54
CA PRO A 8 4.81 10.91 -5.18
C PRO A 8 6.05 11.04 -4.29
N ARG A 9 6.92 12.01 -4.60
CA ARG A 9 8.19 12.23 -3.87
C ARG A 9 8.06 13.19 -2.70
N GLU A 10 6.94 13.90 -2.65
CA GLU A 10 6.67 14.98 -1.72
C GLU A 10 5.52 14.63 -0.76
N VAL A 11 5.30 15.53 0.19
CA VAL A 11 4.20 15.45 1.15
C VAL A 11 2.87 15.50 0.41
N LEU A 12 1.96 14.60 0.78
CA LEU A 12 0.60 14.56 0.25
C LEU A 12 -0.33 15.46 1.07
N GLN A 13 -1.44 15.87 0.49
CA GLN A 13 -2.44 16.68 1.18
C GLN A 13 -3.33 15.82 2.10
N GLY A 14 -3.84 16.41 3.18
CA GLY A 14 -4.75 15.75 4.13
C GLY A 14 -4.05 14.75 5.05
N ASP A 15 -4.80 13.73 5.49
CA ASP A 15 -4.33 12.68 6.42
C ASP A 15 -3.03 11.98 5.95
N PRO A 16 -2.83 11.67 4.65
CA PRO A 16 -1.57 11.09 4.19
C PRO A 16 -0.34 11.94 4.58
N GLY A 17 -0.45 13.27 4.51
CA GLY A 17 0.62 14.19 4.91
C GLY A 17 0.87 14.17 6.42
N GLU A 18 -0.20 14.12 7.21
CA GLU A 18 -0.11 13.99 8.66
C GLU A 18 0.59 12.68 9.07
N PHE A 19 0.28 11.57 8.40
CA PHE A 19 0.87 10.27 8.69
C PHE A 19 2.33 10.18 8.25
N GLN A 20 2.67 10.82 7.12
CA GLN A 20 4.07 10.96 6.68
C GLN A 20 4.91 11.69 7.74
N LEU A 21 4.38 12.79 8.28
CA LEU A 21 5.04 13.55 9.34
C LEU A 21 5.10 12.75 10.64
N ALA A 22 3.98 12.20 11.09
CA ALA A 22 3.89 11.44 12.34
C ALA A 22 4.85 10.25 12.34
N ALA A 23 4.90 9.47 11.26
CA ALA A 23 5.86 8.38 11.11
C ALA A 23 7.31 8.89 11.14
N ALA A 24 7.63 9.99 10.45
CA ALA A 24 8.99 10.53 10.39
C ALA A 24 9.54 10.94 11.77
N ILE A 25 8.67 11.46 12.64
CA ILE A 25 9.02 11.92 14.00
C ILE A 25 8.73 10.89 15.10
N GLY A 26 8.15 9.74 14.77
CA GLY A 26 7.74 8.72 15.76
C GLY A 26 6.55 9.14 16.62
N GLY A 27 5.70 10.01 16.08
CA GLY A 27 4.49 10.51 16.74
C GLY A 27 3.24 9.68 16.43
N LEU A 28 2.11 10.14 16.97
CA LEU A 28 0.77 9.60 16.70
C LEU A 28 -0.07 10.69 16.05
N ALA A 29 -0.68 10.40 14.91
CA ALA A 29 -1.57 11.34 14.22
C ALA A 29 -2.80 11.69 15.09
N HIS A 30 -3.48 10.68 15.65
CA HIS A 30 -4.69 10.89 16.47
C HIS A 30 -4.74 9.99 17.73
N PRO A 31 -5.42 10.43 18.81
CA PRO A 31 -5.72 9.57 19.97
C PRO A 31 -6.53 8.33 19.56
N THR A 32 -6.15 7.16 20.10
CA THR A 32 -6.55 5.79 19.64
C THR A 32 -6.12 5.36 18.24
N GLY A 33 -5.28 6.15 17.55
CA GLY A 33 -5.01 6.08 16.12
C GLY A 33 -4.39 4.78 15.57
N TYR A 34 -3.32 4.91 14.78
CA TYR A 34 -2.77 3.82 13.97
C TYR A 34 -1.36 3.41 14.42
N PRO A 35 -1.16 2.97 15.67
CA PRO A 35 0.17 2.82 16.26
C PRO A 35 1.04 1.80 15.52
N LEU A 36 0.44 0.70 15.02
CA LEU A 36 1.18 -0.28 14.24
C LEU A 36 1.69 0.30 12.92
N TYR A 37 0.84 0.99 12.17
CA TYR A 37 1.22 1.59 10.89
C TYR A 37 2.30 2.66 11.09
N LEU A 38 2.15 3.52 12.10
CA LEU A 38 3.11 4.57 12.41
C LEU A 38 4.44 4.03 12.94
N LEU A 39 4.44 2.92 13.70
CA LEU A 39 5.67 2.26 14.14
C LEU A 39 6.42 1.63 12.95
N ILE A 40 5.71 0.95 12.04
CA ILE A 40 6.30 0.42 10.80
C ILE A 40 6.84 1.56 9.95
N GLY A 41 6.06 2.64 9.77
CA GLY A 41 6.47 3.82 9.02
C GLY A 41 7.69 4.51 9.63
N TRP A 42 7.74 4.64 10.94
CA TRP A 42 8.90 5.16 11.65
C TRP A 42 10.13 4.29 11.40
N ALA A 43 10.03 2.98 11.63
CA ALA A 43 11.14 2.05 11.36
C ALA A 43 11.57 2.12 9.88
N TRP A 44 10.62 2.14 8.95
CA TRP A 44 10.87 2.24 7.52
C TRP A 44 11.63 3.52 7.14
N THR A 45 11.20 4.68 7.67
CA THR A 45 11.87 5.96 7.42
C THR A 45 13.25 6.05 8.07
N LYS A 46 13.56 5.26 9.10
CA LYS A 46 14.89 5.19 9.71
C LYS A 46 15.82 4.16 9.05
N LEU A 47 15.29 3.03 8.61
CA LEU A 47 16.06 1.92 8.04
C LEU A 47 16.31 2.09 6.54
N GLY A 48 15.33 2.66 5.81
CA GLY A 48 15.37 2.83 4.37
C GLY A 48 15.44 4.31 4.00
N ALA A 49 16.63 4.91 4.08
CA ALA A 49 16.86 6.30 3.69
C ALA A 49 16.81 6.51 2.15
N VAL A 50 15.73 6.08 1.50
CA VAL A 50 15.49 6.36 0.08
C VAL A 50 14.72 7.67 -0.01
N GLY A 51 15.44 8.76 -0.28
CA GLY A 51 14.86 10.10 -0.47
C GLY A 51 14.29 10.71 0.81
N SER A 52 13.23 11.51 0.68
CA SER A 52 12.57 12.19 1.79
C SER A 52 11.72 11.21 2.63
N PRO A 53 11.44 11.50 3.91
CA PRO A 53 10.52 10.68 4.71
C PRO A 53 9.14 10.54 4.06
N ALA A 54 8.66 11.59 3.39
CA ALA A 54 7.41 11.56 2.62
C ALA A 54 7.48 10.55 1.47
N TYR A 55 8.57 10.57 0.68
CA TYR A 55 8.77 9.60 -0.39
C TYR A 55 8.87 8.17 0.14
N ALA A 56 9.63 7.95 1.21
CA ALA A 56 9.76 6.65 1.84
C ALA A 56 8.39 6.10 2.29
N MET A 57 7.55 6.95 2.88
CA MET A 57 6.18 6.57 3.27
C MET A 57 5.28 6.28 2.07
N ASN A 58 5.40 7.04 0.98
CA ASN A 58 4.65 6.76 -0.26
C ASN A 58 5.08 5.42 -0.89
N LEU A 59 6.36 5.08 -0.81
CA LEU A 59 6.87 3.76 -1.23
C LEU A 59 6.34 2.64 -0.35
N LEU A 60 6.27 2.84 0.97
CA LEU A 60 5.70 1.85 1.90
C LEU A 60 4.22 1.59 1.58
N SER A 61 3.44 2.65 1.36
CA SER A 61 2.04 2.52 0.95
C SER A 61 1.90 1.81 -0.39
N ALA A 62 2.74 2.13 -1.39
CA ALA A 62 2.74 1.43 -2.67
C ALA A 62 3.10 -0.07 -2.53
N LEU A 63 4.02 -0.42 -1.62
CA LEU A 63 4.37 -1.80 -1.31
C LEU A 63 3.20 -2.57 -0.71
N PHE A 64 2.53 -2.02 0.31
CA PHE A 64 1.34 -2.65 0.89
C PHE A 64 0.19 -2.75 -0.11
N ALA A 65 0.04 -1.74 -0.97
CA ALA A 65 -0.96 -1.75 -2.03
C ALA A 65 -0.70 -2.90 -3.03
N ALA A 66 0.55 -3.09 -3.46
CA ALA A 66 0.93 -4.20 -4.33
C ALA A 66 0.77 -5.57 -3.65
N ALA A 67 1.14 -5.68 -2.38
CA ALA A 67 0.96 -6.91 -1.60
C ALA A 67 -0.52 -7.31 -1.49
N THR A 68 -1.39 -6.33 -1.22
CA THR A 68 -2.85 -6.56 -1.11
C THR A 68 -3.45 -7.01 -2.44
N ALA A 69 -3.00 -6.49 -3.59
CA ALA A 69 -3.42 -6.98 -4.90
C ALA A 69 -3.02 -8.46 -5.11
N GLY A 70 -1.80 -8.84 -4.72
CA GLY A 70 -1.35 -10.24 -4.77
C GLY A 70 -2.13 -11.16 -3.84
N VAL A 71 -2.40 -10.71 -2.60
CA VAL A 71 -3.23 -11.45 -1.63
C VAL A 71 -4.65 -11.61 -2.15
N THR A 72 -5.22 -10.60 -2.80
CA THR A 72 -6.56 -10.67 -3.41
C THR A 72 -6.62 -11.71 -4.51
N ALA A 73 -5.64 -11.74 -5.43
CA ALA A 73 -5.56 -12.78 -6.45
C ALA A 73 -5.44 -14.18 -5.81
N ARG A 74 -4.61 -14.33 -4.77
CA ARG A 74 -4.49 -15.59 -4.03
C ARG A 74 -5.78 -16.01 -3.34
N LEU A 75 -6.52 -15.05 -2.78
CA LEU A 75 -7.81 -15.30 -2.16
C LEU A 75 -8.82 -15.83 -3.18
N VAL A 76 -8.90 -15.24 -4.38
CA VAL A 76 -9.77 -15.74 -5.45
C VAL A 76 -9.46 -17.19 -5.81
N LEU A 77 -8.18 -17.54 -5.93
CA LEU A 77 -7.76 -18.93 -6.18
C LEU A 77 -8.13 -19.86 -5.02
N ALA A 78 -7.99 -19.39 -3.77
CA ALA A 78 -8.30 -20.17 -2.58
C ALA A 78 -9.81 -20.41 -2.38
N LEU A 79 -10.66 -19.49 -2.84
CA LEU A 79 -12.12 -19.60 -2.74
C LEU A 79 -12.73 -20.53 -3.80
N ALA A 80 -12.01 -20.83 -4.88
CA ALA A 80 -12.49 -21.69 -5.97
C ALA A 80 -11.53 -22.85 -6.28
N PRO A 81 -11.23 -23.74 -5.30
CA PRO A 81 -10.20 -24.77 -5.43
C PRO A 81 -10.52 -25.84 -6.50
N GLN A 82 -11.79 -25.96 -6.90
CA GLN A 82 -12.26 -26.92 -7.91
C GLN A 82 -12.44 -26.29 -9.30
N ALA A 83 -12.28 -24.97 -9.43
CA ALA A 83 -12.42 -24.31 -10.71
C ALA A 83 -11.26 -24.70 -11.64
N PRO A 84 -11.53 -24.94 -12.94
CA PRO A 84 -10.47 -25.24 -13.87
C PRO A 84 -9.55 -24.02 -14.05
N ALA A 85 -8.26 -24.26 -14.28
CA ALA A 85 -7.24 -23.21 -14.32
C ALA A 85 -7.53 -22.10 -15.35
N TRP A 86 -8.15 -22.45 -16.48
CA TRP A 86 -8.52 -21.49 -17.52
C TRP A 86 -9.58 -20.46 -17.07
N LEU A 87 -10.34 -20.75 -16.01
CA LEU A 87 -11.30 -19.82 -15.41
C LEU A 87 -10.72 -19.14 -14.16
N ALA A 88 -10.04 -19.92 -13.31
CA ALA A 88 -9.52 -19.43 -12.03
C ALA A 88 -8.39 -18.40 -12.21
N LEU A 89 -7.46 -18.63 -13.16
CA LEU A 89 -6.34 -17.72 -13.38
C LEU A 89 -6.77 -16.36 -13.93
N PRO A 90 -7.64 -16.27 -14.97
CA PRO A 90 -8.15 -14.98 -15.42
C PRO A 90 -8.98 -14.26 -14.36
N ALA A 91 -9.79 -14.97 -13.56
CA ALA A 91 -10.57 -14.36 -12.49
C ALA A 91 -9.66 -13.75 -11.40
N ALA A 92 -8.61 -14.47 -11.00
CA ALA A 92 -7.62 -13.97 -10.05
C ALA A 92 -6.87 -12.75 -10.62
N ALA A 93 -6.41 -12.82 -11.88
CA ALA A 93 -5.75 -11.71 -12.56
C ALA A 93 -6.67 -10.49 -12.67
N TRP A 94 -7.94 -10.70 -13.00
CA TRP A 94 -8.94 -9.64 -13.08
C TRP A 94 -9.17 -8.97 -11.72
N SER A 95 -9.25 -9.74 -10.63
CA SER A 95 -9.42 -9.17 -9.29
C SER A 95 -8.26 -8.26 -8.87
N ALA A 96 -7.02 -8.69 -9.12
CA ALA A 96 -5.84 -7.89 -8.84
C ALA A 96 -5.74 -6.66 -9.74
N ALA A 97 -6.08 -6.81 -11.03
CA ALA A 97 -6.13 -5.69 -11.97
C ALA A 97 -7.20 -4.68 -11.54
N PHE A 98 -8.42 -5.11 -11.25
CA PHE A 98 -9.51 -4.24 -10.81
C PHE A 98 -9.08 -3.38 -9.62
N LEU A 99 -8.46 -3.98 -8.60
CA LEU A 99 -7.94 -3.24 -7.45
C LEU A 99 -6.79 -2.30 -7.84
N SER A 100 -5.81 -2.79 -8.59
CA SER A 100 -4.60 -2.03 -8.96
C SER A 100 -4.85 -0.89 -9.95
N PHE A 101 -5.93 -0.95 -10.73
CA PHE A 101 -6.33 0.10 -11.67
C PHE A 101 -7.47 0.99 -11.17
N SER A 102 -8.07 0.67 -10.01
CA SER A 102 -9.10 1.50 -9.40
C SER A 102 -8.51 2.83 -8.88
N PRO A 103 -9.04 4.00 -9.29
CA PRO A 103 -8.59 5.29 -8.77
C PRO A 103 -8.75 5.43 -7.25
N THR A 104 -9.83 4.88 -6.70
CA THR A 104 -10.12 4.90 -5.26
C THR A 104 -9.08 4.14 -4.43
N TYR A 105 -8.36 3.21 -5.05
CA TYR A 105 -7.30 2.47 -4.37
C TYR A 105 -6.01 3.29 -4.20
N TRP A 106 -5.87 4.37 -4.97
CA TRP A 106 -4.67 5.23 -4.98
C TRP A 106 -4.95 6.66 -4.51
N SER A 107 -6.17 6.93 -4.03
CA SER A 107 -6.60 8.22 -3.51
C SER A 107 -6.41 8.32 -2.01
#